data_AF-A0A962NCX4-F1
#
_entry.id   AF-A0A962NCX4-F1
#
_cell.length_a   1.000
_cell.length_b   1.000
_cell.length_c   1.000
_cell.angle_alpha   90.00
_cell.angle_beta   90.00
_cell.angle_gamma   90.00
#
_symmetry.space_group_name_H-M   'P 1'
#
loop_
_entity.id
_entity.type
_entity.pdbx_description
1 polymer ?
#
loop_
_entity_poly.entity_id
_entity_poly.type
_entity_poly.pdbx_seq_one_letter_code
_entity_poly.pdbx_strand_id
1 'polypeptide(L)' 'DLDWLSIDQALVALEQRDEACARVVELKFFSGLSTEKIAEILDSSVATVGRQWRFARAFLRRRLDLIAAPN' A
#
# COMPACT_ATOMS: atom_id res chain seq x y z
N ASP A 1 -11.02 -17.29 2.89
CA ASP A 1 -10.90 -16.28 3.95
C ASP A 1 -9.77 -15.31 3.67
N LEU A 2 -10.01 -14.02 3.88
CA LEU A 2 -8.96 -13.00 3.87
C LEU A 2 -8.27 -13.04 5.24
N ASP A 3 -7.21 -13.85 5.35
CA ASP A 3 -6.43 -13.94 6.58
C ASP A 3 -5.33 -12.86 6.64
N TRP A 4 -4.91 -12.51 7.85
CA TRP A 4 -3.82 -11.58 8.14
C TRP A 4 -2.55 -11.93 7.35
N LEU A 5 -2.25 -13.22 7.21
CA LEU A 5 -1.10 -13.71 6.45
C LEU A 5 -1.15 -13.31 4.96
N SER A 6 -2.34 -13.28 4.35
CA SER A 6 -2.52 -12.87 2.96
C SER A 6 -2.28 -11.38 2.76
N ILE A 7 -2.64 -10.57 3.76
CA ILE A 7 -2.37 -9.12 3.78
C ILE A 7 -0.88 -8.87 3.93
N ASP A 8 -0.23 -9.55 4.87
CA ASP A 8 1.21 -9.46 5.10
C ASP A 8 2.00 -9.81 3.82
N GLN A 9 1.68 -10.93 3.17
CA GLN A 9 2.30 -11.32 1.91
C GLN A 9 2.06 -10.31 0.77
N ALA A 10 0.88 -9.70 0.72
CA ALA A 10 0.57 -8.69 -0.29
C ALA A 10 1.36 -7.38 -0.05
N LEU A 11 1.57 -7.01 1.21
CA LEU A 11 2.39 -5.86 1.59
C LEU A 11 3.87 -6.10 1.29
N VAL A 12 4.40 -7.27 1.66
CA VAL A 12 5.79 -7.66 1.32
C VAL A 12 6.01 -7.65 -0.20
N ALA A 13 5.05 -8.17 -0.98
CA ALA A 13 5.13 -8.14 -2.43
C ALA A 13 5.06 -6.71 -3.02
N LEU A 14 4.32 -5.81 -2.36
CA LEU A 14 4.28 -4.39 -2.75
C LEU A 14 5.61 -3.71 -2.45
N GLU A 15 6.20 -3.94 -1.28
CA GLU A 15 7.49 -3.39 -0.86
C GLU A 15 8.61 -3.81 -1.81
N GLN A 16 8.67 -5.10 -2.17
CA GLN A 16 9.63 -5.61 -3.15
C GLN A 16 9.46 -5.00 -4.55
N ARG A 17 8.25 -4.57 -4.90
CA ARG A 17 7.94 -3.95 -6.19
C ARG A 17 8.25 -2.46 -6.20
N ASP A 18 7.80 -1.76 -5.15
CA ASP A 18 7.89 -0.31 -4.98
C ASP A 18 7.78 0.03 -3.48
N GLU A 19 8.96 0.19 -2.86
CA GLU A 19 9.11 0.52 -1.44
C GLU A 19 8.39 1.84 -1.08
N ALA A 20 8.42 2.84 -1.96
CA ALA A 20 7.77 4.12 -1.70
C ALA A 20 6.24 3.98 -1.64
N CYS A 21 5.65 3.13 -2.49
CA CYS A 21 4.24 2.79 -2.42
C CYS A 21 3.88 2.02 -1.15
N ALA A 22 4.72 1.07 -0.72
CA ALA A 22 4.52 0.36 0.54
C ALA A 22 4.56 1.32 1.74
N ARG A 23 5.52 2.24 1.78
CA ARG A 23 5.64 3.24 2.84
C ARG A 23 4.42 4.16 2.94
N VAL A 24 3.85 4.56 1.80
CA VAL A 24 2.60 5.33 1.77
C VAL A 24 1.43 4.52 2.33
N VAL A 25 1.35 3.21 2.05
CA VAL A 25 0.32 2.34 2.65
C VAL A 25 0.50 2.27 4.14
N GLU A 26 1.71 2.04 4.64
CA GLU A 26 1.96 1.94 6.07
C GLU A 26 1.52 3.20 6.83
N LEU A 27 1.94 4.37 6.36
CA LEU A 27 1.61 5.63 7.00
C LEU A 27 0.10 5.93 6.95
N LYS A 28 -0.57 5.53 5.87
CA LYS A 28 -2.00 5.80 5.70
C LYS A 28 -2.88 4.82 6.46
N PHE A 29 -2.51 3.53 6.48
CA PHE A 29 -3.28 2.48 7.16
C PHE A 29 -2.96 2.39 8.65
N PHE A 30 -1.68 2.44 9.04
CA PHE A 30 -1.29 2.21 10.44
C PHE A 30 -1.26 3.49 11.28
N SER A 31 -0.91 4.64 10.70
CA SER A 31 -0.91 5.92 11.43
C SER A 31 -2.12 6.83 11.13
N GLY A 32 -3.01 6.42 10.22
CA GLY A 32 -4.23 7.19 9.88
C GLY A 32 -3.94 8.58 9.30
N LEU A 33 -2.74 8.80 8.76
CA LEU A 33 -2.30 10.12 8.32
C LEU A 33 -2.95 10.53 7.00
N SER A 34 -3.18 11.83 6.85
CA SER A 34 -3.65 12.40 5.59
C SER A 34 -2.55 12.36 4.51
N THR A 35 -2.95 12.43 3.25
CA THR A 35 -2.02 12.41 2.11
C THR A 35 -1.04 13.59 2.18
N GLU A 36 -1.49 14.73 2.66
CA GLU A 36 -0.71 15.95 2.85
C GLU A 36 0.37 15.74 3.92
N LYS A 37 -0.01 15.15 5.06
CA LYS A 37 0.95 14.88 6.14
C LYS A 37 1.98 13.83 5.74
N ILE A 38 1.57 12.82 4.97
CA ILE A 38 2.48 11.83 4.40
C ILE A 38 3.46 12.49 3.42
N ALA A 39 2.99 13.41 2.59
CA ALA A 39 3.84 14.15 1.66
C ALA A 39 4.91 14.97 2.41
N GLU A 40 4.54 15.63 3.51
CA GLU A 40 5.50 16.32 4.38
C GLU A 40 6.54 15.36 5.00
N ILE A 41 6.10 14.20 5.51
CA ILE A 41 6.99 13.22 6.16
C ILE A 41 7.97 12.60 5.17
N LEU A 42 7.51 12.34 3.95
CA LEU A 42 8.30 11.68 2.90
C LEU A 42 9.07 12.69 2.03
N ASP A 43 9.05 13.98 2.37
CA ASP A 43 9.61 15.07 1.57
C ASP A 43 9.23 14.97 0.07
N SER A 44 7.93 14.76 -0.17
CA SER A 44 7.36 14.51 -1.49
C SER A 44 6.19 15.43 -1.78
N SER A 45 5.73 15.45 -3.03
CA SER A 45 4.51 16.19 -3.39
C SER A 45 3.25 15.39 -3.06
N VAL A 46 2.19 16.08 -2.64
CA VAL A 46 0.86 15.46 -2.42
C VAL A 46 0.40 14.69 -3.67
N ALA A 47 0.70 15.21 -4.86
CA ALA A 47 0.39 14.55 -6.13
C ALA A 47 1.16 13.23 -6.30
N THR A 48 2.44 13.16 -5.91
CA THR A 48 3.24 11.93 -5.91
C THR A 48 2.68 10.91 -4.93
N VAL A 49 2.44 11.31 -3.69
CA VAL A 49 1.85 10.42 -2.66
C VAL A 49 0.46 9.93 -3.11
N GLY A 50 -0.35 10.79 -3.70
CA GLY A 50 -1.66 10.42 -4.25
C GLY A 50 -1.56 9.41 -5.41
N ARG A 51 -0.54 9.50 -6.27
CA ARG A 51 -0.25 8.49 -7.31
C ARG A 51 0.18 7.16 -6.69
N GLN A 52 1.11 7.19 -5.75
CA GLN A 52 1.61 6.00 -5.04
C GLN A 52 0.48 5.29 -4.31
N TRP A 53 -0.37 6.04 -3.60
CA TRP A 53 -1.54 5.48 -2.91
C TRP A 53 -2.52 4.79 -3.87
N ARG A 54 -2.82 5.40 -5.02
CA ARG A 54 -3.70 4.78 -6.03
C ARG A 54 -3.10 3.49 -6.58
N PHE A 55 -1.80 3.51 -6.90
CA PHE A 55 -1.10 2.32 -7.37
C PHE A 55 -1.11 1.22 -6.32
N ALA A 56 -0.71 1.54 -5.08
CA ALA A 56 -0.64 0.60 -3.98
C ALA A 56 -2.00 -0.07 -3.70
N ARG A 57 -3.10 0.70 -3.67
CA ARG A 57 -4.45 0.14 -3.52
C ARG A 57 -4.83 -0.81 -4.64
N ALA A 58 -4.53 -0.45 -5.89
CA ALA A 58 -4.83 -1.31 -7.04
C ALA A 58 -3.99 -2.60 -7.01
N PHE A 59 -2.72 -2.49 -6.63
CA PHE A 59 -1.81 -3.63 -6.47
C PHE A 59 -2.30 -4.58 -5.38
N LEU A 60 -2.56 -4.06 -4.18
CA LEU A 60 -3.02 -4.87 -3.04
C LEU A 60 -4.36 -5.53 -3.35
N ARG A 61 -5.30 -4.82 -3.98
CA ARG A 61 -6.58 -5.42 -4.37
C ARG A 61 -6.38 -6.61 -5.30
N ARG A 62 -5.59 -6.43 -6.36
CA ARG A 62 -5.29 -7.50 -7.31
C ARG A 62 -4.56 -8.67 -6.63
N ARG A 63 -3.62 -8.38 -5.74
CA ARG A 63 -2.83 -9.42 -5.06
C ARG A 63 -3.68 -10.22 -4.08
N LEU A 64 -4.54 -9.56 -3.31
CA LEU A 64 -5.48 -10.20 -2.40
C LEU A 64 -6.55 -11.01 -3.13
N ASP A 65 -7.07 -10.50 -4.25
CA ASP A 65 -8.00 -11.27 -5.09
C ASP A 65 -7.31 -12.52 -5.68
N LEU A 66 -6.03 -12.43 -6.07
CA LEU A 66 -5.24 -13.58 -6.54
C LEU A 66 -4.89 -14.59 -5.43
N ILE A 67 -4.73 -14.15 -4.18
CA ILE A 67 -4.47 -15.04 -3.02
C ILE A 67 -5.78 -15.68 -2.53
N ALA A 68 -6.89 -14.96 -2.62
CA ALA A 68 -8.21 -15.41 -2.17
C ALA A 68 -8.93 -16.32 -3.18
N ALA A 69 -8.40 -16.48 -4.40
CA ALA A 69 -8.85 -17.50 -5.34
C ALA A 69 -8.19 -18.84 -4.96
N PRO A 70 -8.92 -19.79 -4.32
CA PRO A 70 -8.38 -21.12 -4.13
C PRO A 70 -8.26 -21.83 -5.49
N ASN A 71 -7.13 -22.50 -5.70
CA ASN A 71 -7.06 -23.65 -6.59
C ASN A 71 -7.95 -24.77 -6.04
#